data_AF-A0A368JTP5-F1
#
_entry.id   AF-A0A368JTP5-F1
#
_cell.length_a   1.000
_cell.length_b   1.000
_cell.length_c   1.000
_cell.angle_alpha   90.00
_cell.angle_beta   90.00
_cell.angle_gamma   90.00
#
_symmetry.space_group_name_H-M   'P 1'
#
loop_
_entity.id
_entity.type
_entity.pdbx_description
1 polymer ?
#
loop_
_entity_poly.entity_id
_entity_poly.type
_entity_poly.pdbx_seq_one_letter_code
_entity_poly.pdbx_strand_id
1 'polypeptide(L)'
;MIRNAMMTEKATDNGTLEAIERIVRSIRISEDRQRIFLDGQDQTDLIGRKMLEEGYIFDTSDLRAVLQVWIYRLHYIRPGQPPIDEPTDIDRFTYADTGIKFDFWNTGRWRYTTGPSRPSRFSNEVVLLKGSKARWVSGGQYLETGIANESGWIVLESNEPTHQFGSLSDGVKFNWVYGRHLSDDDDRGFIRFYFNLKPTKAAVACLVREIQNCFNLHEVPFTLKFIGDPEKCDRADSSVLYTDHRYLNLVTVLLQNIYQELHRNSALRENVPLFTRKLAPGLGMAEEPDTGTSFGLDRSFQLADALIAVGTNPETEIRKNAVLDFLREKEFDPNHFYKNPSSPVQFQFLFDHFEELDRVARGEAEPGGGDDGFRVVRFRLIDETDWFGQPGFSRKPYLLAALRIAIQLCREAIWYYDDCTGNWSCNWLTYRPTPDRKNVTYRLLDDSFEEGVCGIRFFLNTVLIKCYQSELLAFVIANARPAGSAFESLEGLSEPVWKLKDPDLEQGLKVVFAKPVQSPGTSQHNLNGTVFISSKEVKDVQDGLSEGLPDEKVADALIERYLNQGRPLGNGYGESEPERSDLFCPNFRFGLAGLGYYFLHVYDPRQFKPIDLSKQ
;
A
#
# COMPACT_ATOMS: atom_id res chain seq x y z
N MET A 1 23.03 17.21 -30.52
CA MET A 1 23.84 16.71 -29.39
C MET A 1 22.90 16.18 -28.33
N ILE A 2 22.44 14.93 -28.47
CA ILE A 2 21.63 14.25 -27.45
C ILE A 2 22.41 13.00 -27.08
N ARG A 3 23.12 13.05 -25.96
CA ARG A 3 23.86 11.92 -25.37
C ARG A 3 24.08 12.20 -23.89
N ASN A 4 23.86 11.15 -23.09
CA ASN A 4 24.31 11.02 -21.70
C ASN A 4 23.71 12.04 -20.71
N ALA A 5 22.41 11.91 -20.45
CA ALA A 5 21.86 12.14 -19.12
C ALA A 5 21.76 10.79 -18.39
N MET A 6 22.92 10.19 -18.06
CA MET A 6 22.95 9.16 -17.02
C MET A 6 22.75 9.89 -15.69
N MET A 7 21.50 9.92 -15.22
CA MET A 7 21.17 10.34 -13.86
C MET A 7 21.95 9.45 -12.90
N THR A 8 22.84 10.04 -12.10
CA THR A 8 23.59 9.31 -11.07
C THR A 8 22.67 9.04 -9.87
N GLU A 9 22.07 7.85 -9.82
CA GLU A 9 21.41 7.29 -8.62
C GLU A 9 22.48 7.26 -7.50
N LYS A 10 22.43 8.22 -6.58
CA LYS A 10 23.60 8.65 -5.80
C LYS A 10 23.83 7.84 -4.51
N ALA A 11 23.64 6.52 -4.61
CA ALA A 11 24.02 5.53 -3.61
C ALA A 11 24.09 4.15 -4.26
N THR A 12 25.13 3.89 -5.07
CA THR A 12 25.30 2.60 -5.76
C THR A 12 25.27 1.44 -4.77
N ASP A 13 24.51 0.39 -5.09
CA ASP A 13 24.34 -0.80 -4.26
C ASP A 13 25.56 -1.74 -4.35
N ASN A 14 26.74 -1.20 -4.03
CA ASN A 14 28.04 -1.87 -4.24
C ASN A 14 28.05 -3.29 -3.65
N GLY A 15 27.42 -3.51 -2.49
CA GLY A 15 27.37 -4.82 -1.83
C GLY A 15 26.72 -5.92 -2.67
N THR A 16 25.65 -5.61 -3.42
CA THR A 16 24.94 -6.59 -4.27
C THR A 16 25.80 -6.96 -5.48
N LEU A 17 26.34 -5.98 -6.20
CA LEU A 17 27.21 -6.23 -7.35
C LEU A 17 28.50 -6.95 -6.93
N GLU A 18 29.19 -6.49 -5.89
CA GLU A 18 30.42 -7.13 -5.40
C GLU A 18 30.21 -8.59 -5.00
N ALA A 19 29.05 -8.92 -4.45
CA ALA A 19 28.71 -10.30 -4.09
C ALA A 19 28.32 -11.15 -5.30
N ILE A 20 27.62 -10.59 -6.30
CA ILE A 20 27.42 -11.24 -7.61
C ILE A 20 28.77 -11.51 -8.27
N GLU A 21 29.65 -10.51 -8.37
CA GLU A 21 30.99 -10.69 -8.93
C GLU A 21 31.78 -11.78 -8.21
N ARG A 22 31.70 -11.85 -6.87
CA ARG A 22 32.39 -12.86 -6.06
C ARG A 22 31.93 -14.28 -6.39
N ILE A 23 30.63 -14.49 -6.56
CA ILE A 23 30.04 -15.78 -6.98
C ILE A 23 30.48 -16.13 -8.40
N VAL A 24 30.46 -15.17 -9.32
CA VAL A 24 30.87 -15.40 -10.71
C VAL A 24 32.37 -15.69 -10.83
N ARG A 25 33.20 -15.11 -9.96
CA ARG A 25 34.65 -15.38 -9.91
C ARG A 25 34.97 -16.81 -9.46
N SER A 26 34.27 -17.35 -8.45
CA SER A 26 34.52 -18.71 -7.94
C SER A 26 34.03 -19.82 -8.87
N ILE A 27 33.06 -19.52 -9.76
CA ILE A 27 32.47 -20.49 -10.69
C ILE A 27 33.19 -20.47 -12.04
N ARG A 28 33.46 -21.65 -12.60
CA ARG A 28 33.81 -21.87 -14.01
C ARG A 28 33.03 -23.08 -14.55
N ILE A 29 32.54 -23.00 -15.78
CA ILE A 29 31.84 -24.10 -16.44
C ILE A 29 32.80 -24.80 -17.42
N SER A 30 32.70 -26.12 -17.57
CA SER A 30 33.47 -26.85 -18.58
C SER A 30 33.07 -26.48 -20.01
N GLU A 31 33.96 -26.68 -20.98
CA GLU A 31 33.70 -26.41 -22.40
C GLU A 31 32.52 -27.22 -22.97
N ASP A 32 32.33 -28.46 -22.49
CA ASP A 32 31.18 -29.32 -22.82
C ASP A 32 29.87 -28.92 -22.11
N ARG A 33 29.92 -27.92 -21.22
CA ARG A 33 28.83 -27.45 -20.35
C ARG A 33 28.18 -28.54 -19.49
N GLN A 34 28.95 -29.57 -19.12
CA GLN A 34 28.48 -30.67 -18.25
C GLN A 34 28.97 -30.57 -16.79
N ARG A 35 29.92 -29.68 -16.46
CA ARG A 35 30.56 -29.63 -15.14
C ARG A 35 30.68 -28.23 -14.57
N ILE A 36 30.48 -28.13 -13.26
CA ILE A 36 30.68 -26.94 -12.44
C ILE A 36 32.01 -27.09 -11.69
N PHE A 37 32.93 -26.16 -11.93
CA PHE A 37 34.12 -26.00 -11.12
C PHE A 37 33.91 -24.86 -10.12
N LEU A 38 34.08 -25.13 -8.83
CA LEU A 38 34.18 -24.12 -7.78
C LEU A 38 35.63 -24.03 -7.32
N ASP A 39 36.22 -22.84 -7.37
CA ASP A 39 37.61 -22.57 -6.98
C ASP A 39 38.63 -23.57 -7.61
N GLY A 40 38.35 -23.97 -8.86
CA GLY A 40 39.16 -24.90 -9.65
C GLY A 40 38.89 -26.40 -9.42
N GLN A 41 38.04 -26.78 -8.48
CA GLN A 41 37.66 -28.18 -8.21
C GLN A 41 36.32 -28.52 -8.87
N ASP A 42 36.20 -29.68 -9.51
CA ASP A 42 34.91 -30.19 -10.01
C ASP A 42 34.01 -30.52 -8.80
N GLN A 43 32.85 -29.86 -8.71
CA GLN A 43 31.91 -29.99 -7.59
C GLN A 43 30.53 -30.47 -8.04
N THR A 44 30.36 -30.79 -9.33
CA THR A 44 29.06 -31.08 -9.98
C THR A 44 28.22 -32.09 -9.19
N ASP A 45 28.76 -33.29 -8.98
CA ASP A 45 28.08 -34.37 -8.25
C ASP A 45 27.94 -34.12 -6.74
N LEU A 46 28.79 -33.27 -6.16
CA LEU A 46 28.69 -32.93 -4.73
C LEU A 46 27.57 -31.93 -4.48
N ILE A 47 27.46 -30.90 -5.33
CA ILE A 47 26.38 -29.92 -5.29
C ILE A 47 25.04 -30.63 -5.48
N GLY A 48 24.90 -31.44 -6.55
CA GLY A 48 23.68 -32.17 -6.85
C GLY A 48 23.22 -33.04 -5.67
N ARG A 49 24.10 -33.91 -5.15
CA ARG A 49 23.78 -34.77 -4.01
C ARG A 49 23.45 -33.99 -2.75
N LYS A 50 24.24 -32.97 -2.38
CA LYS A 50 23.98 -32.18 -1.18
C LYS A 50 22.64 -31.45 -1.22
N MET A 51 22.25 -30.91 -2.38
CA MET A 51 20.94 -30.23 -2.49
C MET A 51 19.78 -31.23 -2.43
N LEU A 52 19.93 -32.45 -2.98
CA LEU A 52 18.95 -33.53 -2.78
C LEU A 52 18.86 -33.97 -1.31
N GLU A 53 19.99 -34.11 -0.62
CA GLU A 53 20.07 -34.44 0.82
C GLU A 53 19.40 -33.37 1.70
N GLU A 54 19.47 -32.09 1.31
CA GLU A 54 18.77 -30.97 1.97
C GLU A 54 17.27 -30.85 1.60
N GLY A 55 16.77 -31.76 0.75
CA GLY A 55 15.35 -31.88 0.39
C GLY A 55 14.89 -31.01 -0.79
N TYR A 56 15.81 -30.53 -1.64
CA TYR A 56 15.44 -29.77 -2.84
C TYR A 56 15.11 -30.71 -4.01
N ILE A 57 14.03 -30.42 -4.73
CA ILE A 57 13.60 -31.15 -5.93
C ILE A 57 13.95 -30.31 -7.17
N PHE A 58 14.80 -30.86 -8.04
CA PHE A 58 15.26 -30.23 -9.28
C PHE A 58 15.84 -31.31 -10.21
N ASP A 59 16.01 -31.00 -11.50
CA ASP A 59 16.67 -31.90 -12.44
C ASP A 59 18.19 -31.84 -12.23
N THR A 60 18.78 -32.94 -11.75
CA THR A 60 20.24 -33.05 -11.57
C THR A 60 21.01 -33.22 -12.87
N SER A 61 20.33 -33.47 -14.00
CA SER A 61 20.94 -33.51 -15.33
C SER A 61 20.98 -32.13 -16.02
N ASP A 62 20.16 -31.17 -15.60
CA ASP A 62 20.29 -29.77 -16.02
C ASP A 62 21.27 -29.02 -15.10
N LEU A 63 22.47 -28.77 -15.61
CA LEU A 63 23.51 -28.02 -14.91
C LEU A 63 23.05 -26.60 -14.50
N ARG A 64 22.09 -26.01 -15.23
CA ARG A 64 21.48 -24.73 -14.87
C ARG A 64 20.61 -24.86 -13.61
N ALA A 65 19.81 -25.92 -13.50
CA ALA A 65 18.99 -26.19 -12.31
C ALA A 65 19.86 -26.49 -11.08
N VAL A 66 20.95 -27.26 -11.26
CA VAL A 66 21.97 -27.51 -10.22
C VAL A 66 22.55 -26.18 -9.70
N LEU A 67 22.97 -25.29 -10.60
CA LEU A 67 23.47 -23.95 -10.23
C LEU A 67 22.40 -23.07 -9.59
N GLN A 68 21.18 -23.03 -10.14
CA GLN A 68 20.08 -22.23 -9.61
C GLN A 68 19.81 -22.55 -8.14
N VAL A 69 19.66 -23.83 -7.80
CA VAL A 69 19.39 -24.26 -6.42
C VAL A 69 20.58 -23.98 -5.50
N TRP A 70 21.81 -24.18 -5.98
CA TRP A 70 23.02 -23.89 -5.22
C TRP A 70 23.20 -22.39 -4.92
N ILE A 71 23.00 -21.52 -5.91
CA ILE A 71 23.02 -20.04 -5.76
C ILE A 71 21.91 -19.63 -4.79
N TYR A 72 20.70 -20.11 -5.00
CA TYR A 72 19.55 -19.81 -4.15
C TYR A 72 19.81 -20.19 -2.68
N ARG A 73 20.38 -21.38 -2.46
CA ARG A 73 20.59 -21.96 -1.13
C ARG A 73 21.76 -21.34 -0.37
N LEU A 74 22.95 -21.29 -0.98
CA LEU A 74 24.17 -20.87 -0.28
C LEU A 74 24.40 -19.36 -0.30
N HIS A 75 23.80 -18.65 -1.25
CA HIS A 75 24.05 -17.23 -1.43
C HIS A 75 22.81 -16.37 -1.18
N TYR A 76 21.66 -16.69 -1.79
CA TYR A 76 20.45 -15.86 -1.63
C TYR A 76 19.79 -16.00 -0.25
N ILE A 77 19.44 -17.22 0.22
CA ILE A 77 18.74 -17.38 1.51
C ILE A 77 19.66 -17.42 2.74
N ARG A 78 20.98 -17.64 2.59
CA ARG A 78 21.96 -17.59 3.69
C ARG A 78 23.16 -16.69 3.35
N PRO A 79 22.95 -15.38 3.11
CA PRO A 79 24.01 -14.47 2.70
C PRO A 79 24.96 -14.20 3.88
N GLY A 80 26.05 -14.98 3.97
CA GLY A 80 27.09 -14.83 5.01
C GLY A 80 26.60 -14.95 6.45
N GLN A 81 25.43 -15.58 6.66
CA GLN A 81 24.73 -15.55 7.94
C GLN A 81 25.24 -16.67 8.87
N PRO A 82 25.57 -16.39 10.14
CA PRO A 82 26.00 -17.43 11.07
C PRO A 82 24.88 -18.42 11.37
N PRO A 83 25.20 -19.63 11.86
CA PRO A 83 24.23 -20.56 12.43
C PRO A 83 23.35 -19.88 13.50
N ILE A 84 22.18 -20.47 13.75
CA ILE A 84 21.35 -20.07 14.89
C ILE A 84 21.91 -20.79 16.13
N ASP A 85 22.65 -20.06 16.97
CA ASP A 85 23.12 -20.54 18.27
C ASP A 85 22.11 -20.23 19.42
N GLU A 86 21.15 -19.34 19.18
CA GLU A 86 20.08 -18.98 20.14
C GLU A 86 18.96 -20.05 20.16
N PRO A 87 18.40 -20.42 21.33
CA PRO A 87 17.28 -21.35 21.40
C PRO A 87 16.05 -20.84 20.63
N THR A 88 15.57 -21.63 19.67
CA THR A 88 14.34 -21.34 18.92
C THR A 88 13.12 -21.90 19.65
N ASP A 89 12.10 -21.09 19.93
CA ASP A 89 10.81 -21.53 20.48
C ASP A 89 9.70 -21.67 19.40
N ILE A 90 10.09 -21.53 18.13
CA ILE A 90 9.21 -21.61 16.95
C ILE A 90 8.73 -23.05 16.64
N ASP A 91 9.36 -24.06 17.25
CA ASP A 91 8.94 -25.48 17.22
C ASP A 91 7.53 -25.72 17.77
N ARG A 92 7.07 -24.80 18.62
CA ARG A 92 5.74 -24.84 19.26
C ARG A 92 4.84 -23.73 18.74
N PHE A 93 5.11 -23.12 17.60
CA PHE A 93 4.35 -21.98 17.10
C PHE A 93 3.01 -22.42 16.51
N THR A 94 1.93 -22.13 17.23
CA THR A 94 0.54 -22.39 16.84
C THR A 94 -0.17 -21.09 16.47
N TYR A 95 -1.39 -21.19 15.90
CA TYR A 95 -2.26 -20.03 15.69
C TYR A 95 -2.37 -19.14 16.95
N ALA A 96 -2.51 -19.74 18.13
CA ALA A 96 -2.67 -19.01 19.38
C ALA A 96 -1.44 -18.19 19.79
N ASP A 97 -0.24 -18.59 19.35
CA ASP A 97 1.02 -17.88 19.64
C ASP A 97 1.26 -16.68 18.72
N THR A 98 0.60 -16.64 17.56
CA THR A 98 0.85 -15.61 16.54
C THR A 98 0.36 -14.22 16.92
N GLY A 99 -0.60 -14.12 17.85
CA GLY A 99 -1.34 -12.89 18.10
C GLY A 99 -2.25 -12.45 16.94
N ILE A 100 -2.45 -13.28 15.90
CA ILE A 100 -3.32 -12.97 14.75
C ILE A 100 -4.72 -12.69 15.25
N LYS A 101 -5.19 -11.46 15.02
CA LYS A 101 -6.59 -11.09 15.20
C LYS A 101 -7.40 -11.94 14.21
N PHE A 102 -8.33 -12.74 14.71
CA PHE A 102 -9.22 -13.54 13.87
C PHE A 102 -10.10 -12.59 13.07
N ASP A 103 -9.93 -12.61 11.75
CA ASP A 103 -10.48 -11.62 10.85
C ASP A 103 -10.86 -12.27 9.53
N PHE A 104 -11.74 -11.60 8.79
CA PHE A 104 -12.18 -12.01 7.48
C PHE A 104 -11.93 -10.90 6.48
N TRP A 105 -11.72 -11.28 5.23
CA TRP A 105 -11.88 -10.38 4.10
C TRP A 105 -13.33 -9.85 4.13
N ASN A 106 -13.57 -8.67 4.71
CA ASN A 106 -14.88 -8.02 4.64
C ASN A 106 -14.89 -7.03 3.49
N THR A 107 -15.04 -7.58 2.29
CA THR A 107 -14.85 -6.85 1.04
C THR A 107 -16.14 -6.22 0.53
N GLY A 108 -17.26 -6.41 1.25
CA GLY A 108 -18.61 -6.33 0.72
C GLY A 108 -19.00 -5.04 0.03
N ARG A 109 -20.01 -5.15 -0.84
CA ARG A 109 -20.56 -4.07 -1.68
C ARG A 109 -19.67 -3.60 -2.83
N TRP A 110 -18.96 -4.54 -3.42
CA TRP A 110 -18.60 -4.45 -4.83
C TRP A 110 -19.87 -4.45 -5.70
N ARG A 111 -19.82 -3.74 -6.83
CA ARG A 111 -20.89 -3.69 -7.84
C ARG A 111 -20.33 -4.09 -9.19
N TYR A 112 -21.00 -4.95 -9.95
CA TYR A 112 -20.61 -5.18 -11.35
C TYR A 112 -21.56 -4.48 -12.32
N THR A 113 -21.02 -3.89 -13.39
CA THR A 113 -21.82 -3.22 -14.42
C THR A 113 -22.29 -4.24 -15.45
N THR A 114 -23.58 -4.24 -15.78
CA THR A 114 -24.14 -5.04 -16.90
C THR A 114 -24.07 -4.28 -18.24
N GLY A 115 -22.89 -3.73 -18.56
CA GLY A 115 -22.66 -3.03 -19.82
C GLY A 115 -22.82 -3.95 -21.05
N PRO A 116 -23.38 -3.46 -22.17
CA PRO A 116 -23.72 -4.28 -23.34
C PRO A 116 -22.50 -4.77 -24.16
N SER A 117 -21.28 -4.38 -23.79
CA SER A 117 -20.04 -4.72 -24.49
C SER A 117 -19.05 -5.42 -23.54
N ARG A 118 -19.14 -6.75 -23.46
CA ARG A 118 -18.10 -7.57 -22.81
C ARG A 118 -16.78 -7.44 -23.59
N PRO A 119 -15.65 -7.07 -22.97
CA PRO A 119 -14.34 -7.14 -23.63
C PRO A 119 -14.02 -8.60 -23.98
N SER A 120 -13.72 -8.87 -25.25
CA SER A 120 -13.71 -10.23 -25.81
C SER A 120 -12.50 -11.10 -25.45
N ARG A 121 -11.78 -10.80 -24.35
CA ARG A 121 -10.57 -11.55 -23.96
C ARG A 121 -10.86 -12.73 -23.03
N PHE A 122 -11.83 -12.65 -22.13
CA PHE A 122 -12.16 -13.73 -21.20
C PHE A 122 -13.68 -13.86 -21.02
N SER A 123 -14.28 -15.01 -21.38
CA SER A 123 -15.74 -15.18 -21.40
C SER A 123 -16.41 -15.29 -20.03
N ASN A 124 -15.60 -15.54 -18.99
CA ASN A 124 -16.04 -15.94 -17.66
C ASN A 124 -15.65 -14.93 -16.56
N GLU A 125 -15.10 -13.77 -16.95
CA GLU A 125 -14.64 -12.73 -16.03
C GLU A 125 -15.53 -11.49 -16.11
N VAL A 126 -15.67 -10.80 -14.97
CA VAL A 126 -16.40 -9.53 -14.86
C VAL A 126 -15.57 -8.50 -14.08
N VAL A 127 -15.77 -7.22 -14.37
CA VAL A 127 -15.18 -6.12 -13.59
C VAL A 127 -16.12 -5.73 -12.47
N LEU A 128 -15.61 -5.79 -11.24
CA LEU A 128 -16.24 -5.23 -10.05
C LEU A 128 -15.73 -3.81 -9.83
N LEU A 129 -16.62 -2.90 -9.42
CA LEU A 129 -16.35 -1.51 -9.08
C LEU A 129 -16.72 -1.26 -7.62
N LYS A 130 -15.89 -0.47 -6.93
CA LYS A 130 -16.12 0.03 -5.58
C LYS A 130 -15.29 1.28 -5.33
N GLY A 131 -15.83 2.44 -5.67
CA GLY A 131 -15.19 3.72 -5.40
C GLY A 131 -14.22 4.14 -6.50
N SER A 132 -12.98 4.46 -6.15
CA SER A 132 -11.85 4.52 -7.09
C SER A 132 -11.36 3.13 -7.53
N LYS A 133 -11.84 2.04 -6.91
CA LYS A 133 -11.31 0.69 -7.12
C LYS A 133 -12.11 -0.04 -8.21
N ALA A 134 -11.38 -0.71 -9.09
CA ALA A 134 -11.89 -1.68 -10.06
C ALA A 134 -11.13 -2.99 -9.91
N ARG A 135 -11.76 -4.14 -10.18
CA ARG A 135 -11.10 -5.45 -10.08
C ARG A 135 -11.72 -6.47 -11.05
N TRP A 136 -10.87 -7.24 -11.72
CA TRP A 136 -11.30 -8.42 -12.48
C TRP A 136 -11.55 -9.61 -11.55
N VAL A 137 -12.66 -10.31 -11.77
CA VAL A 137 -13.03 -11.50 -10.97
C VAL A 137 -13.57 -12.61 -11.85
N SER A 138 -13.22 -13.85 -11.49
CA SER A 138 -13.70 -15.08 -12.10
C SER A 138 -14.87 -15.67 -11.31
N GLY A 139 -15.72 -16.44 -11.99
CA GLY A 139 -16.84 -17.15 -11.36
C GLY A 139 -16.38 -18.06 -10.20
N GLY A 140 -17.01 -17.90 -9.04
CA GLY A 140 -16.71 -18.65 -7.80
C GLY A 140 -15.90 -17.89 -6.74
N GLN A 141 -15.32 -16.73 -7.05
CA GLN A 141 -14.53 -15.93 -6.10
C GLN A 141 -15.37 -15.04 -5.15
N TYR A 142 -16.64 -14.79 -5.49
CA TYR A 142 -17.54 -13.89 -4.74
C TYR A 142 -18.94 -14.49 -4.66
N LEU A 143 -19.66 -14.14 -3.59
CA LEU A 143 -21.05 -14.47 -3.36
C LEU A 143 -21.93 -13.26 -3.74
N GLU A 144 -23.04 -13.53 -4.43
CA GLU A 144 -24.07 -12.54 -4.73
C GLU A 144 -24.98 -12.31 -3.52
N THR A 145 -25.18 -11.05 -3.15
CA THR A 145 -25.98 -10.65 -1.98
C THR A 145 -27.06 -9.63 -2.36
N GLY A 146 -28.05 -10.07 -3.14
CA GLY A 146 -29.22 -9.25 -3.44
C GLY A 146 -30.13 -9.83 -4.51
N ILE A 147 -31.03 -8.97 -5.01
CA ILE A 147 -31.81 -9.19 -6.22
C ILE A 147 -31.53 -7.99 -7.12
N ALA A 148 -31.20 -8.22 -8.40
CA ALA A 148 -31.09 -7.16 -9.39
C ALA A 148 -32.42 -6.40 -9.48
N ASN A 149 -32.45 -5.15 -9.02
CA ASN A 149 -33.58 -4.27 -9.28
C ASN A 149 -33.51 -3.73 -10.73
N GLU A 150 -34.56 -3.05 -11.19
CA GLU A 150 -34.66 -2.50 -12.55
C GLU A 150 -33.51 -1.52 -12.91
N SER A 151 -32.69 -1.12 -11.93
CA SER A 151 -31.50 -0.29 -12.11
C SER A 151 -30.20 -1.04 -12.41
N GLY A 152 -30.21 -2.39 -12.45
CA GLY A 152 -29.13 -3.18 -13.07
C GLY A 152 -27.83 -3.38 -12.27
N TRP A 153 -27.79 -3.02 -10.99
CA TRP A 153 -26.60 -3.16 -10.13
C TRP A 153 -26.77 -4.23 -9.05
N ILE A 154 -25.95 -5.28 -9.12
CA ILE A 154 -25.91 -6.35 -8.12
C ILE A 154 -24.76 -6.10 -7.14
N VAL A 155 -25.02 -6.38 -5.86
CA VAL A 155 -24.07 -6.27 -4.74
C VAL A 155 -23.39 -7.62 -4.55
N LEU A 156 -22.05 -7.64 -4.52
CA LEU A 156 -21.26 -8.84 -4.26
C LEU A 156 -20.41 -8.68 -2.98
N GLU A 157 -20.19 -9.79 -2.28
CA GLU A 157 -19.34 -9.91 -1.10
C GLU A 157 -18.49 -11.18 -1.20
N SER A 158 -17.26 -11.15 -0.70
CA SER A 158 -16.46 -12.35 -0.44
C SER A 158 -16.10 -12.38 1.04
N ASN A 159 -16.14 -13.57 1.64
CA ASN A 159 -15.89 -13.82 3.07
C ASN A 159 -14.94 -15.02 3.19
N GLU A 160 -13.64 -14.73 3.20
CA GLU A 160 -12.58 -15.73 3.44
C GLU A 160 -11.77 -15.32 4.68
N PRO A 161 -11.17 -16.26 5.44
CA PRO A 161 -10.28 -15.91 6.54
C PRO A 161 -9.07 -15.10 6.03
N THR A 162 -8.65 -14.06 6.75
CA THR A 162 -7.42 -13.30 6.42
C THR A 162 -6.13 -14.04 6.77
N HIS A 163 -6.16 -15.37 6.87
CA HIS A 163 -4.99 -16.17 7.21
C HIS A 163 -5.14 -17.59 6.70
N GLN A 164 -4.02 -18.15 6.21
CA GLN A 164 -3.93 -19.53 5.77
C GLN A 164 -2.66 -20.16 6.32
N PHE A 165 -2.81 -21.23 7.09
CA PHE A 165 -1.70 -22.01 7.64
C PHE A 165 -1.43 -23.18 6.69
N GLY A 166 -0.32 -23.12 5.97
CA GLY A 166 -0.03 -24.02 4.86
C GLY A 166 0.66 -25.32 5.31
N SER A 167 0.02 -26.45 5.01
CA SER A 167 0.68 -27.77 4.90
C SER A 167 0.97 -28.15 3.44
N LEU A 168 0.86 -27.20 2.50
CA LEU A 168 0.64 -27.43 1.06
C LEU A 168 1.86 -27.18 0.16
N SER A 169 3.09 -27.29 0.70
CA SER A 169 4.29 -27.39 -0.16
C SER A 169 5.23 -28.45 0.38
N ASP A 170 5.73 -29.30 -0.52
CA ASP A 170 6.45 -30.56 -0.19
C ASP A 170 7.88 -30.36 0.34
N GLY A 171 8.21 -29.19 0.92
CA GLY A 171 9.55 -28.92 1.45
C GLY A 171 9.72 -27.73 2.41
N VAL A 172 8.76 -26.79 2.48
CA VAL A 172 8.75 -25.71 3.50
C VAL A 172 7.31 -25.37 3.88
N LYS A 173 6.98 -25.40 5.17
CA LYS A 173 5.68 -24.89 5.66
C LYS A 173 5.74 -23.37 5.78
N PHE A 174 4.78 -22.70 5.17
CA PHE A 174 4.60 -21.25 5.25
C PHE A 174 3.21 -20.92 5.80
N ASN A 175 3.19 -19.91 6.64
CA ASN A 175 1.97 -19.28 7.09
C ASN A 175 1.76 -17.99 6.29
N TRP A 176 0.50 -17.72 5.97
CA TRP A 176 0.08 -16.56 5.21
C TRP A 176 -0.93 -15.78 6.03
N VAL A 177 -0.76 -14.46 6.07
CA VAL A 177 -1.70 -13.49 6.65
C VAL A 177 -1.99 -12.46 5.58
N TYR A 178 -3.24 -12.12 5.38
CA TYR A 178 -3.71 -11.19 4.39
C TYR A 178 -4.27 -9.93 5.08
N GLY A 179 -4.27 -8.81 4.36
CA GLY A 179 -4.98 -7.61 4.82
C GLY A 179 -6.50 -7.77 4.76
N ARG A 180 -7.23 -6.89 5.46
CA ARG A 180 -8.69 -6.75 5.31
C ARG A 180 -9.09 -6.20 3.93
N HIS A 181 -8.18 -5.47 3.28
CA HIS A 181 -8.43 -4.72 2.05
C HIS A 181 -7.75 -5.42 0.88
N LEU A 182 -8.54 -5.78 -0.14
CA LEU A 182 -8.03 -6.45 -1.33
C LEU A 182 -7.06 -5.56 -2.09
N SER A 183 -6.01 -6.19 -2.63
CA SER A 183 -5.20 -5.60 -3.69
C SER A 183 -6.11 -5.12 -4.81
N ASP A 184 -5.80 -3.94 -5.34
CA ASP A 184 -6.51 -3.36 -6.48
C ASP A 184 -6.00 -3.94 -7.82
N ASP A 185 -5.04 -4.86 -7.77
CA ASP A 185 -4.47 -5.56 -8.94
C ASP A 185 -3.99 -4.57 -10.00
N ASP A 186 -3.11 -3.63 -9.60
CA ASP A 186 -2.56 -2.65 -10.53
C ASP A 186 -1.55 -3.31 -11.48
N ASP A 187 -1.57 -2.92 -12.76
CA ASP A 187 -0.70 -3.46 -13.82
C ASP A 187 0.82 -3.20 -13.57
N ARG A 188 1.21 -2.62 -12.43
CA ARG A 188 2.61 -2.36 -12.04
C ARG A 188 3.15 -3.40 -11.07
N GLY A 189 2.31 -4.32 -10.59
CA GLY A 189 2.70 -5.46 -9.78
C GLY A 189 3.02 -5.15 -8.31
N PHE A 190 3.57 -6.16 -7.63
CA PHE A 190 3.82 -6.12 -6.19
C PHE A 190 5.26 -5.73 -5.86
N ILE A 191 5.42 -4.98 -4.77
CA ILE A 191 6.71 -4.79 -4.10
C ILE A 191 6.80 -5.78 -2.93
N ARG A 192 7.96 -6.44 -2.81
CA ARG A 192 8.29 -7.38 -1.74
C ARG A 192 9.23 -6.72 -0.73
N PHE A 193 8.90 -6.78 0.55
CA PHE A 193 9.77 -6.40 1.66
C PHE A 193 10.14 -7.63 2.49
N TYR A 194 11.44 -7.82 2.71
CA TYR A 194 12.03 -9.00 3.31
C TYR A 194 12.49 -8.69 4.72
N PHE A 195 11.93 -9.39 5.71
CA PHE A 195 12.34 -9.29 7.10
C PHE A 195 13.11 -10.54 7.49
N ASN A 196 14.36 -10.35 7.90
CA ASN A 196 15.21 -11.40 8.45
C ASN A 196 14.95 -11.50 9.96
N LEU A 197 13.77 -12.02 10.33
CA LEU A 197 13.39 -12.16 11.73
C LEU A 197 14.32 -13.09 12.50
N LYS A 198 14.48 -12.83 13.79
CA LYS A 198 14.91 -13.85 14.75
C LYS A 198 13.88 -15.00 14.77
N PRO A 199 14.32 -16.26 14.93
CA PRO A 199 13.49 -17.46 14.88
C PRO A 199 12.71 -17.68 16.20
N THR A 200 12.05 -16.63 16.71
CA THR A 200 11.34 -16.65 18.00
C THR A 200 9.88 -16.27 17.86
N LYS A 201 9.02 -16.83 18.72
CA LYS A 201 7.59 -16.50 18.75
C LYS A 201 7.35 -15.00 18.91
N ALA A 202 8.12 -14.35 19.77
CA ALA A 202 8.02 -12.92 20.05
C ALA A 202 8.33 -12.05 18.82
N ALA A 203 9.35 -12.40 18.03
CA ALA A 203 9.69 -11.66 16.82
C ALA A 203 8.60 -11.78 15.75
N VAL A 204 8.08 -12.99 15.53
CA VAL A 204 7.00 -13.22 14.54
C VAL A 204 5.69 -12.56 14.99
N ALA A 205 5.29 -12.71 16.25
CA ALA A 205 4.10 -12.06 16.79
C ALA A 205 4.19 -10.53 16.75
N CYS A 206 5.38 -9.95 16.97
CA CYS A 206 5.62 -8.52 16.80
C CYS A 206 5.41 -8.09 15.35
N LEU A 207 6.06 -8.76 14.38
CA LEU A 207 5.92 -8.43 12.95
C LEU A 207 4.45 -8.52 12.49
N VAL A 208 3.78 -9.62 12.83
CA VAL A 208 2.38 -9.86 12.44
C VAL A 208 1.46 -8.81 13.05
N ARG A 209 1.62 -8.49 14.35
CA ARG A 209 0.82 -7.47 15.04
C ARG A 209 1.01 -6.09 14.42
N GLU A 210 2.25 -5.64 14.21
CA GLU A 210 2.51 -4.30 13.67
C GLU A 210 2.04 -4.18 12.21
N ILE A 211 2.28 -5.19 11.36
CA ILE A 211 1.76 -5.18 9.99
C ILE A 211 0.22 -5.20 9.97
N GLN A 212 -0.43 -6.13 10.69
CA GLN A 212 -1.89 -6.19 10.72
C GLN A 212 -2.51 -4.89 11.23
N ASN A 213 -1.98 -4.31 12.31
CA ASN A 213 -2.52 -3.07 12.87
C ASN A 213 -2.29 -1.88 11.93
N CYS A 214 -1.04 -1.66 11.46
CA CYS A 214 -0.71 -0.51 10.63
C CYS A 214 -1.40 -0.57 9.25
N PHE A 215 -1.31 -1.70 8.54
CA PHE A 215 -1.83 -1.78 7.17
C PHE A 215 -3.36 -1.81 7.14
N ASN A 216 -4.02 -2.55 8.05
CA ASN A 216 -5.49 -2.57 8.08
C ASN A 216 -6.08 -1.22 8.50
N LEU A 217 -5.46 -0.51 9.46
CA LEU A 217 -5.92 0.84 9.85
C LEU A 217 -5.79 1.84 8.70
N HIS A 218 -4.71 1.74 7.91
CA HIS A 218 -4.48 2.62 6.76
C HIS A 218 -5.18 2.14 5.48
N GLU A 219 -6.00 1.08 5.59
CA GLU A 219 -6.69 0.42 4.50
C GLU A 219 -5.76 0.06 3.31
N VAL A 220 -4.52 -0.35 3.62
CA VAL A 220 -3.49 -0.76 2.65
C VAL A 220 -3.55 -2.27 2.45
N PRO A 221 -3.73 -2.75 1.23
CA PRO A 221 -3.64 -4.17 0.89
C PRO A 221 -2.25 -4.73 1.17
N PHE A 222 -2.22 -5.94 1.73
CA PHE A 222 -1.00 -6.71 1.88
C PHE A 222 -1.25 -8.21 1.88
N THR A 223 -0.18 -8.94 1.55
CA THR A 223 0.01 -10.34 1.93
C THR A 223 1.31 -10.45 2.72
N LEU A 224 1.29 -11.09 3.88
CA LEU A 224 2.46 -11.39 4.70
C LEU A 224 2.65 -12.90 4.72
N LYS A 225 3.78 -13.36 4.21
CA LYS A 225 4.24 -14.74 4.23
C LYS A 225 5.34 -14.88 5.26
N PHE A 226 5.29 -15.90 6.11
CA PHE A 226 6.41 -16.21 7.01
C PHE A 226 6.59 -17.70 7.22
N ILE A 227 7.81 -18.10 7.59
CA ILE A 227 8.16 -19.50 7.81
C ILE A 227 7.39 -20.07 9.01
N GLY A 228 6.75 -21.22 8.80
CA GLY A 228 6.12 -22.05 9.83
C GLY A 228 6.85 -23.36 10.09
N ASP A 229 8.08 -23.48 9.58
CA ASP A 229 8.95 -24.65 9.69
C ASP A 229 10.26 -24.30 10.43
N PRO A 230 10.43 -24.77 11.69
CA PRO A 230 11.60 -24.46 12.51
C PRO A 230 12.93 -24.80 11.85
N GLU A 231 12.99 -25.91 11.11
CA GLU A 231 14.21 -26.39 10.45
C GLU A 231 14.63 -25.51 9.26
N LYS A 232 13.78 -24.57 8.86
CA LYS A 232 14.01 -23.63 7.76
C LYS A 232 14.14 -22.17 8.23
N CYS A 233 14.05 -21.90 9.53
CA CYS A 233 14.09 -20.54 10.09
C CYS A 233 15.49 -19.86 10.04
N ASP A 234 16.54 -20.53 9.57
CA ASP A 234 17.87 -19.94 9.41
C ASP A 234 18.04 -19.01 8.19
N ARG A 235 16.98 -18.84 7.41
CA ARG A 235 16.96 -18.08 6.16
C ARG A 235 16.81 -16.58 6.38
N ALA A 236 17.48 -15.76 5.57
CA ALA A 236 17.34 -14.31 5.55
C ALA A 236 15.99 -13.83 4.97
N ASP A 237 15.28 -14.67 4.21
CA ASP A 237 13.92 -14.41 3.71
C ASP A 237 12.84 -15.07 4.60
N SER A 238 13.05 -15.06 5.92
CA SER A 238 12.17 -15.73 6.89
C SER A 238 10.75 -15.16 6.95
N SER A 239 10.57 -13.89 6.58
CA SER A 239 9.26 -13.26 6.37
C SER A 239 9.29 -12.31 5.17
N VAL A 240 8.21 -12.29 4.39
CA VAL A 240 8.06 -11.49 3.18
C VAL A 240 6.69 -10.83 3.16
N LEU A 241 6.67 -9.51 3.10
CA LEU A 241 5.47 -8.69 2.93
C LEU A 241 5.35 -8.27 1.45
N TYR A 242 4.17 -8.46 0.88
CA TYR A 242 3.80 -8.12 -0.49
C TYR A 242 2.75 -7.00 -0.43
N THR A 243 2.87 -5.98 -1.26
CA THR A 243 1.91 -4.87 -1.34
C THR A 243 1.98 -4.20 -2.73
N ASP A 244 0.88 -3.59 -3.17
CA ASP A 244 0.75 -3.02 -4.52
C ASP A 244 1.68 -1.81 -4.69
N HIS A 245 2.31 -1.67 -5.87
CA HIS A 245 3.19 -0.55 -6.17
C HIS A 245 2.53 0.82 -5.89
N ARG A 246 1.23 1.00 -6.21
CA ARG A 246 0.51 2.26 -5.94
C ARG A 246 0.58 2.77 -4.49
N TYR A 247 0.85 1.90 -3.52
CA TYR A 247 0.93 2.27 -2.10
C TYR A 247 2.36 2.50 -1.60
N LEU A 248 3.38 2.34 -2.44
CA LEU A 248 4.81 2.35 -2.05
C LEU A 248 5.20 3.52 -1.12
N ASN A 249 4.74 4.75 -1.41
CA ASN A 249 5.10 5.93 -0.61
C ASN A 249 4.41 5.96 0.76
N LEU A 250 3.17 5.46 0.85
CA LEU A 250 2.47 5.25 2.14
C LEU A 250 3.14 4.11 2.92
N VAL A 251 3.37 2.98 2.25
CA VAL A 251 4.05 1.80 2.78
C VAL A 251 5.43 2.14 3.34
N THR A 252 6.18 3.02 2.69
CA THR A 252 7.49 3.50 3.16
C THR A 252 7.41 4.09 4.59
N VAL A 253 6.44 4.99 4.84
CA VAL A 253 6.23 5.62 6.16
C VAL A 253 5.74 4.60 7.19
N LEU A 254 4.84 3.67 6.79
CA LEU A 254 4.38 2.60 7.68
C LEU A 254 5.51 1.64 8.05
N LEU A 255 6.37 1.27 7.08
CA LEU A 255 7.49 0.36 7.28
C LEU A 255 8.60 0.97 8.11
N GLN A 256 8.87 2.28 8.01
CA GLN A 256 9.79 2.97 8.92
C GLN A 256 9.36 2.77 10.38
N ASN A 257 8.07 2.96 10.68
CA ASN A 257 7.51 2.79 12.01
C ASN A 257 7.54 1.32 12.48
N ILE A 258 7.12 0.38 11.63
CA ILE A 258 7.19 -1.08 11.91
C ILE A 258 8.64 -1.51 12.16
N TYR A 259 9.59 -1.04 11.35
CA TYR A 259 11.01 -1.35 11.49
C TYR A 259 11.58 -0.85 12.83
N GLN A 260 11.23 0.37 13.26
CA GLN A 260 11.64 0.88 14.58
C GLN A 260 11.14 -0.02 15.72
N GLU A 261 9.87 -0.44 15.70
CA GLU A 261 9.35 -1.35 16.74
C GLU A 261 10.05 -2.71 16.72
N LEU A 262 10.28 -3.30 15.54
CA LEU A 262 11.04 -4.55 15.41
C LEU A 262 12.48 -4.41 15.93
N HIS A 263 13.14 -3.28 15.64
CA HIS A 263 14.49 -3.00 16.08
C HIS A 263 14.56 -2.81 17.60
N ARG A 264 13.66 -2.00 18.21
CA ARG A 264 13.53 -1.84 19.67
C ARG A 264 13.31 -3.18 20.38
N ASN A 265 12.52 -4.08 19.79
CA ASN A 265 12.26 -5.42 20.32
C ASN A 265 13.35 -6.45 19.97
N SER A 266 14.47 -6.03 19.35
CA SER A 266 15.57 -6.93 18.90
C SER A 266 15.09 -8.11 18.04
N ALA A 267 14.04 -7.89 17.25
CA ALA A 267 13.32 -8.93 16.50
C ALA A 267 13.99 -9.32 15.17
N LEU A 268 15.04 -8.62 14.74
CA LEU A 268 15.70 -8.79 13.44
C LEU A 268 17.15 -9.29 13.57
N ARG A 269 17.64 -9.98 12.54
CA ARG A 269 19.04 -10.33 12.27
C ARG A 269 19.52 -9.42 11.13
N GLU A 270 20.79 -9.01 11.11
CA GLU A 270 21.25 -7.87 10.28
C GLU A 270 21.26 -8.07 8.75
N ASN A 271 21.42 -9.31 8.27
CA ASN A 271 21.60 -9.58 6.84
C ASN A 271 20.28 -9.47 6.06
N VAL A 272 20.33 -9.32 4.74
CA VAL A 272 19.17 -9.36 3.85
C VAL A 272 19.44 -10.30 2.68
N PRO A 273 18.44 -10.93 2.04
CA PRO A 273 18.66 -11.87 0.95
C PRO A 273 19.46 -11.25 -0.21
N LEU A 274 20.44 -11.97 -0.75
CA LEU A 274 21.52 -11.40 -1.57
C LEU A 274 21.07 -10.46 -2.70
N PHE A 275 20.00 -10.79 -3.42
CA PHE A 275 19.56 -10.05 -4.59
C PHE A 275 18.58 -8.91 -4.27
N THR A 276 18.27 -8.70 -2.98
CA THR A 276 17.40 -7.62 -2.50
C THR A 276 18.22 -6.37 -2.18
N ARG A 277 17.66 -5.19 -2.45
CA ARG A 277 18.26 -3.93 -1.98
C ARG A 277 18.07 -3.84 -0.47
N LYS A 278 19.16 -3.72 0.27
CA LYS A 278 19.10 -3.43 1.71
C LYS A 278 18.50 -2.04 1.94
N LEU A 279 17.49 -1.95 2.80
CA LEU A 279 16.94 -0.70 3.31
C LEU A 279 17.51 -0.38 4.69
N ALA A 280 17.55 -1.38 5.58
CA ALA A 280 18.10 -1.29 6.92
C ALA A 280 18.60 -2.67 7.39
N PRO A 281 19.32 -2.80 8.52
CA PRO A 281 19.71 -4.09 9.08
C PRO A 281 18.52 -5.04 9.25
N GLY A 282 18.52 -6.14 8.49
CA GLY A 282 17.44 -7.13 8.49
C GLY A 282 16.20 -6.78 7.66
N LEU A 283 16.19 -5.66 6.95
CA LEU A 283 15.10 -5.24 6.05
C LEU A 283 15.62 -5.01 4.63
N GLY A 284 15.19 -5.83 3.68
CA GLY A 284 15.48 -5.70 2.26
C GLY A 284 14.22 -5.52 1.41
N MET A 285 14.37 -5.12 0.14
CA MET A 285 13.26 -5.03 -0.82
C MET A 285 13.61 -5.58 -2.22
N ALA A 286 12.58 -6.00 -2.96
CA ALA A 286 12.66 -6.32 -4.38
C ALA A 286 11.29 -6.17 -5.08
N GLU A 287 11.29 -6.11 -6.40
CA GLU A 287 10.08 -6.22 -7.21
C GLU A 287 9.66 -7.70 -7.36
N GLU A 288 8.34 -7.95 -7.45
CA GLU A 288 7.76 -9.25 -7.80
C GLU A 288 8.12 -9.61 -9.25
N PRO A 289 8.74 -10.77 -9.55
CA PRO A 289 9.01 -11.18 -10.92
C PRO A 289 7.73 -11.55 -11.68
N ASP A 290 7.60 -11.07 -12.92
CA ASP A 290 6.48 -11.40 -13.82
C ASP A 290 6.43 -12.90 -14.24
N THR A 291 7.42 -13.71 -13.82
CA THR A 291 7.54 -15.13 -14.13
C THR A 291 6.64 -16.03 -13.28
N GLY A 292 5.98 -15.49 -12.24
CA GLY A 292 5.18 -16.26 -11.28
C GLY A 292 6.00 -17.19 -10.38
N THR A 293 7.33 -17.05 -10.38
CA THR A 293 8.24 -17.81 -9.52
C THR A 293 8.67 -16.99 -8.30
N SER A 294 9.31 -17.63 -7.30
CA SER A 294 9.83 -16.85 -6.18
C SER A 294 11.06 -16.04 -6.63
N PHE A 295 11.13 -14.75 -6.27
CA PHE A 295 12.23 -13.83 -6.60
C PHE A 295 13.63 -14.42 -6.41
N GLY A 296 13.87 -15.14 -5.30
CA GLY A 296 15.15 -15.81 -5.06
C GLY A 296 15.47 -16.87 -6.11
N LEU A 297 14.49 -17.66 -6.54
CA LEU A 297 14.67 -18.66 -7.59
C LEU A 297 14.80 -18.01 -8.98
N ASP A 298 14.06 -16.94 -9.25
CA ASP A 298 14.14 -16.17 -10.50
C ASP A 298 15.54 -15.57 -10.69
N ARG A 299 16.00 -14.76 -9.73
CA ARG A 299 17.32 -14.11 -9.81
C ARG A 299 18.47 -15.10 -9.75
N SER A 300 18.31 -16.22 -9.02
CA SER A 300 19.29 -17.34 -9.10
C SER A 300 19.29 -18.02 -10.46
N PHE A 301 18.13 -18.14 -11.13
CA PHE A 301 18.04 -18.69 -12.49
C PHE A 301 18.71 -17.79 -13.52
N GLN A 302 18.47 -16.47 -13.47
CA GLN A 302 19.09 -15.55 -14.42
C GLN A 302 20.62 -15.56 -14.29
N LEU A 303 21.16 -15.60 -13.07
CA LEU A 303 22.59 -15.72 -12.83
C LEU A 303 23.14 -17.09 -13.26
N ALA A 304 22.43 -18.19 -12.98
CA ALA A 304 22.81 -19.54 -13.42
C ALA A 304 22.81 -19.67 -14.96
N ASP A 305 21.81 -19.13 -15.65
CA ASP A 305 21.73 -19.16 -17.10
C ASP A 305 22.85 -18.33 -17.74
N ALA A 306 23.15 -17.15 -17.19
CA ALA A 306 24.29 -16.34 -17.63
C ALA A 306 25.63 -17.08 -17.46
N LEU A 307 25.83 -17.74 -16.32
CA LEU A 307 27.01 -18.59 -16.06
C LEU A 307 27.12 -19.75 -17.07
N ILE A 308 26.02 -20.44 -17.39
CA ILE A 308 26.03 -21.53 -18.38
C ILE A 308 26.27 -21.01 -19.81
N ALA A 309 25.71 -19.84 -20.15
CA ALA A 309 25.85 -19.24 -21.47
C ALA A 309 27.31 -18.85 -21.79
N VAL A 310 28.01 -18.19 -20.87
CA VAL A 310 29.34 -17.60 -21.13
C VAL A 310 30.50 -18.25 -20.37
N GLY A 311 30.21 -19.14 -19.41
CA GLY A 311 31.14 -19.55 -18.35
C GLY A 311 32.31 -20.45 -18.74
N THR A 312 32.51 -20.70 -20.04
CA THR A 312 33.59 -21.55 -20.57
C THR A 312 34.94 -20.83 -20.68
N ASN A 313 34.96 -19.49 -20.62
CA ASN A 313 36.20 -18.73 -20.74
C ASN A 313 37.11 -18.97 -19.51
N PRO A 314 38.38 -19.40 -19.69
CA PRO A 314 39.30 -19.63 -18.58
C PRO A 314 39.67 -18.35 -17.81
N GLU A 315 39.72 -17.19 -18.48
CA GLU A 315 40.12 -15.92 -17.88
C GLU A 315 38.99 -15.35 -17.01
N THR A 316 39.20 -15.33 -15.69
CA THR A 316 38.16 -15.03 -14.70
C THR A 316 37.51 -13.65 -14.85
N GLU A 317 38.27 -12.57 -15.06
CA GLU A 317 37.65 -11.24 -15.24
C GLU A 317 36.94 -11.10 -16.60
N ILE A 318 37.40 -11.78 -17.64
CA ILE A 318 36.73 -11.79 -18.95
C ILE A 318 35.40 -12.56 -18.84
N ARG A 319 35.42 -13.75 -18.23
CA ARG A 319 34.23 -14.55 -17.90
C ARG A 319 33.24 -13.73 -17.08
N LYS A 320 33.72 -13.06 -16.03
CA LYS A 320 32.90 -12.24 -15.13
C LYS A 320 32.23 -11.08 -15.86
N ASN A 321 32.98 -10.32 -16.67
CA ASN A 321 32.39 -9.23 -17.45
C ASN A 321 31.35 -9.77 -18.45
N ALA A 322 31.64 -10.87 -19.14
CA ALA A 322 30.68 -11.51 -20.06
C ALA A 322 29.38 -11.97 -19.37
N VAL A 323 29.43 -12.43 -18.11
CA VAL A 323 28.21 -12.75 -17.33
C VAL A 323 27.40 -11.48 -17.06
N LEU A 324 28.06 -10.39 -16.64
CA LEU A 324 27.38 -9.12 -16.36
C LEU A 324 26.80 -8.51 -17.64
N ASP A 325 27.47 -8.64 -18.77
CA ASP A 325 27.00 -8.17 -20.08
C ASP A 325 25.80 -9.00 -20.57
N PHE A 326 25.82 -10.33 -20.41
CA PHE A 326 24.67 -11.18 -20.73
C PHE A 326 23.43 -10.88 -19.86
N LEU A 327 23.61 -10.48 -18.59
CA LEU A 327 22.51 -10.00 -17.75
C LEU A 327 21.94 -8.66 -18.28
N ARG A 328 22.79 -7.74 -18.72
CA ARG A 328 22.38 -6.46 -19.32
C ARG A 328 21.70 -6.63 -20.68
N GLU A 329 22.11 -7.62 -21.49
CA GLU A 329 21.44 -8.01 -22.73
C GLU A 329 20.00 -8.52 -22.48
N LYS A 330 19.74 -9.07 -21.29
CA LYS A 330 18.40 -9.40 -20.78
C LYS A 330 17.74 -8.26 -19.99
N GLU A 331 18.23 -7.03 -20.13
CA GLU A 331 17.72 -5.81 -19.47
C GLU A 331 17.77 -5.83 -17.92
N PHE A 332 18.48 -6.78 -17.30
CA PHE A 332 18.81 -6.74 -15.88
C PHE A 332 20.03 -5.85 -15.63
N ASP A 333 19.94 -4.90 -14.70
CA ASP A 333 21.11 -4.18 -14.18
C ASP A 333 21.70 -4.92 -12.98
N PRO A 334 22.95 -5.44 -13.04
CA PRO A 334 23.60 -6.08 -11.90
C PRO A 334 23.81 -5.18 -10.67
N ASN A 335 23.76 -3.85 -10.81
CA ASN A 335 23.77 -2.91 -9.67
C ASN A 335 22.40 -2.81 -8.99
N HIS A 336 21.33 -3.13 -9.71
CA HIS A 336 19.95 -2.96 -9.26
C HIS A 336 19.13 -4.23 -9.48
N PHE A 337 19.75 -5.39 -9.19
CA PHE A 337 19.19 -6.73 -9.50
C PHE A 337 17.89 -7.06 -8.73
N TYR A 338 17.52 -6.20 -7.78
CA TYR A 338 16.23 -6.16 -7.10
C TYR A 338 15.07 -5.62 -7.96
N LYS A 339 15.37 -4.83 -9.00
CA LYS A 339 14.42 -4.37 -10.03
C LYS A 339 14.19 -5.48 -11.07
N ASN A 340 13.03 -5.48 -11.70
CA ASN A 340 12.70 -6.25 -12.90
C ASN A 340 13.34 -5.63 -14.15
N PRO A 341 13.47 -6.41 -15.25
CA PRO A 341 13.91 -5.90 -16.55
C PRO A 341 13.13 -4.65 -16.96
N SER A 342 13.86 -3.59 -17.33
CA SER A 342 13.27 -2.31 -17.78
C SER A 342 12.23 -1.66 -16.83
N SER A 343 12.24 -1.98 -15.53
CA SER A 343 11.31 -1.35 -14.58
C SER A 343 11.47 0.19 -14.57
N PRO A 344 10.38 0.95 -14.79
CA PRO A 344 10.40 2.41 -14.73
C PRO A 344 10.29 2.94 -13.29
N VAL A 345 10.24 2.08 -12.28
CA VAL A 345 9.97 2.45 -10.89
C VAL A 345 11.18 3.14 -10.25
N GLN A 346 10.93 4.32 -9.68
CA GLN A 346 11.91 5.07 -8.91
C GLN A 346 11.72 4.81 -7.41
N PHE A 347 12.71 4.15 -6.80
CA PHE A 347 12.72 3.84 -5.37
C PHE A 347 13.48 4.85 -4.52
N GLN A 348 13.99 5.95 -5.09
CA GLN A 348 14.82 6.93 -4.36
C GLN A 348 14.11 7.45 -3.11
N PHE A 349 12.78 7.68 -3.16
CA PHE A 349 11.97 8.03 -1.99
C PHE A 349 12.16 7.08 -0.81
N LEU A 350 12.03 5.78 -1.09
CA LEU A 350 12.15 4.71 -0.11
C LEU A 350 13.57 4.67 0.45
N PHE A 351 14.59 4.87 -0.40
CA PHE A 351 15.99 4.86 0.04
C PHE A 351 16.32 6.06 0.93
N ASP A 352 15.94 7.27 0.53
CA ASP A 352 16.15 8.50 1.31
C ASP A 352 15.55 8.38 2.72
N HIS A 353 14.35 7.78 2.83
CA HIS A 353 13.61 7.62 4.08
C HIS A 353 14.19 6.53 5.02
N PHE A 354 14.88 5.54 4.47
CA PHE A 354 15.52 4.48 5.26
C PHE A 354 17.01 4.75 5.57
N GLU A 355 17.69 5.58 4.78
CA GLU A 355 19.11 5.92 5.01
C GLU A 355 19.30 6.62 6.37
N GLU A 356 18.38 7.50 6.78
CA GLU A 356 18.43 8.15 8.09
C GLU A 356 18.30 7.14 9.24
N LEU A 357 17.41 6.13 9.12
CA LEU A 357 17.26 5.07 10.11
C LEU A 357 18.50 4.18 10.21
N ASP A 358 19.12 3.86 9.07
CA ASP A 358 20.33 3.04 8.99
C ASP A 358 21.54 3.74 9.65
N ARG A 359 21.66 5.07 9.50
CA ARG A 359 22.65 5.88 10.25
C ARG A 359 22.39 5.87 11.77
N VAL A 360 21.14 6.02 12.21
CA VAL A 360 20.80 5.95 13.66
C VAL A 360 21.05 4.54 14.21
N ALA A 361 20.68 3.49 13.48
CA ALA A 361 20.91 2.10 13.87
C ALA A 361 22.40 1.73 13.95
N ARG A 362 23.27 2.38 13.16
CA ARG A 362 24.74 2.28 13.29
C ARG A 362 25.34 3.13 14.42
N GLY A 363 24.56 3.99 15.09
CA GLY A 363 25.07 4.93 16.09
C GLY A 363 25.86 6.10 15.49
N GLU A 364 25.68 6.40 14.20
CA GLU A 364 26.41 7.45 13.46
C GLU A 364 25.74 8.84 13.56
N ALA A 365 24.54 8.91 14.15
CA ALA A 365 23.82 10.14 14.46
C ALA A 365 23.66 10.27 15.98
N GLU A 366 23.80 11.49 16.54
CA GLU A 366 23.56 11.69 17.97
C GLU A 366 22.08 11.43 18.29
N PRO A 367 21.77 10.62 19.32
CA PRO A 367 20.39 10.38 19.74
C PRO A 367 19.77 11.71 20.20
N GLY A 368 18.73 12.15 19.48
CA GLY A 368 18.08 13.43 19.73
C GLY A 368 17.58 13.51 21.18
N GLY A 369 18.21 14.38 21.99
CA GLY A 369 18.17 14.28 23.45
C GLY A 369 16.78 14.14 24.09
N GLY A 370 16.55 12.98 24.73
CA GLY A 370 15.36 12.66 25.53
C GLY A 370 14.78 11.29 25.17
N ASP A 371 15.15 10.25 25.94
CA ASP A 371 14.75 8.83 25.83
C ASP A 371 14.70 8.21 24.42
N ASP A 372 15.63 7.27 24.17
CA ASP A 372 15.83 6.47 22.95
C ASP A 372 16.35 7.19 21.68
N GLY A 373 16.27 8.51 21.60
CA GLY A 373 16.94 9.30 20.56
C GLY A 373 16.23 9.34 19.20
N PHE A 374 15.21 8.50 19.01
CA PHE A 374 14.16 8.76 18.05
C PHE A 374 13.18 9.71 18.74
N ARG A 375 12.76 10.81 18.09
CA ARG A 375 11.68 11.64 18.66
C ARG A 375 10.35 10.92 18.51
N VAL A 376 10.03 10.07 19.48
CA VAL A 376 8.85 9.22 19.49
C VAL A 376 7.56 10.05 19.58
N VAL A 377 7.07 10.55 18.44
CA VAL A 377 5.63 10.71 18.23
C VAL A 377 5.05 9.31 18.13
N ARG A 378 4.77 8.74 19.30
CA ARG A 378 4.28 7.37 19.43
C ARG A 378 3.00 7.24 18.59
N PHE A 379 3.06 6.45 17.53
CA PHE A 379 1.88 5.77 17.00
C PHE A 379 1.39 4.76 18.05
N ARG A 380 0.86 5.25 19.18
CA ARG A 380 -0.20 4.53 19.86
C ARG A 380 -1.37 4.54 18.91
N LEU A 381 -1.44 3.47 18.10
CA LEU A 381 -2.70 2.78 17.85
C LEU A 381 -3.51 2.84 19.13
N ILE A 382 -4.51 3.71 19.15
CA ILE A 382 -5.64 3.50 20.04
C ILE A 382 -6.42 2.42 19.32
N ASP A 383 -6.36 1.18 19.82
CA ASP A 383 -6.90 0.04 19.08
C ASP A 383 -8.38 0.28 18.77
N GLU A 384 -8.89 -0.21 17.65
CA GLU A 384 -10.34 -0.15 17.40
C GLU A 384 -11.09 -0.82 18.57
N THR A 385 -10.52 -1.86 19.17
CA THR A 385 -11.06 -2.50 20.39
C THR A 385 -10.91 -1.67 21.68
N ASP A 386 -9.92 -0.78 21.79
CA ASP A 386 -9.85 0.21 22.90
C ASP A 386 -10.99 1.24 22.80
N TRP A 387 -11.57 1.40 21.60
CA TRP A 387 -12.71 2.29 21.35
C TRP A 387 -14.07 1.61 21.50
N PHE A 388 -14.23 0.39 21.01
CA PHE A 388 -15.50 -0.35 21.07
C PHE A 388 -15.79 -1.02 22.43
N GLY A 389 -14.86 -0.94 23.40
CA GLY A 389 -14.95 -1.64 24.69
C GLY A 389 -15.77 -0.99 25.81
N GLN A 390 -16.20 0.29 25.72
CA GLN A 390 -16.97 0.94 26.82
C GLN A 390 -18.11 1.86 26.34
N PRO A 391 -19.36 1.64 26.81
CA PRO A 391 -20.44 2.62 26.63
C PRO A 391 -20.20 3.83 27.55
N GLY A 392 -20.01 5.03 26.98
CA GLY A 392 -19.86 6.24 27.80
C GLY A 392 -19.38 7.54 27.14
N PHE A 393 -18.80 7.51 25.94
CA PHE A 393 -18.35 8.73 25.23
C PHE A 393 -19.06 8.89 23.88
N SER A 394 -20.19 9.61 23.88
CA SER A 394 -21.16 9.62 22.77
C SER A 394 -20.67 10.15 21.42
N ARG A 395 -19.64 11.00 21.38
CA ARG A 395 -19.16 11.65 20.13
C ARG A 395 -17.93 11.02 19.50
N LYS A 396 -17.37 10.00 20.15
CA LYS A 396 -16.18 9.27 19.67
C LYS A 396 -16.28 8.86 18.18
N PRO A 397 -17.37 8.22 17.69
CA PRO A 397 -17.44 7.73 16.31
C PRO A 397 -17.16 8.79 15.23
N TYR A 398 -17.51 10.05 15.47
CA TYR A 398 -17.27 11.15 14.51
C TYR A 398 -15.77 11.44 14.34
N LEU A 399 -14.98 11.42 15.42
CA LEU A 399 -13.53 11.60 15.29
C LEU A 399 -12.88 10.48 14.48
N LEU A 400 -13.31 9.22 14.68
CA LEU A 400 -12.85 8.09 13.88
C LEU A 400 -13.26 8.21 12.41
N ALA A 401 -14.47 8.70 12.12
CA ALA A 401 -14.93 8.95 10.76
C ALA A 401 -14.05 9.99 10.04
N ALA A 402 -13.72 11.10 10.71
CA ALA A 402 -12.77 12.09 10.19
C ALA A 402 -11.37 11.49 9.96
N LEU A 403 -10.85 10.69 10.90
CA LEU A 403 -9.55 10.05 10.77
C LEU A 403 -9.48 9.05 9.60
N ARG A 404 -10.50 8.19 9.44
CA ARG A 404 -10.60 7.26 8.29
C ARG A 404 -10.61 8.02 6.95
N ILE A 405 -11.33 9.14 6.87
CA ILE A 405 -11.36 9.99 5.68
C ILE A 405 -9.99 10.66 5.42
N ALA A 406 -9.29 11.12 6.47
CA ALA A 406 -7.95 11.68 6.33
C ALA A 406 -6.93 10.65 5.84
N ILE A 407 -7.00 9.42 6.37
CA ILE A 407 -6.23 8.26 5.92
C ILE A 407 -6.55 7.94 4.46
N GLN A 408 -7.83 7.88 4.08
CA GLN A 408 -8.24 7.62 2.69
C GLN A 408 -7.68 8.67 1.73
N LEU A 409 -7.72 9.95 2.09
CA LEU A 409 -7.08 11.01 1.30
C LEU A 409 -5.57 10.79 1.18
N CYS A 410 -4.87 10.43 2.26
CA CYS A 410 -3.44 10.11 2.19
C CYS A 410 -3.14 8.90 1.28
N ARG A 411 -4.00 7.88 1.30
CA ARG A 411 -3.87 6.65 0.51
C ARG A 411 -4.13 6.85 -0.99
N GLU A 412 -5.10 7.68 -1.36
CA GLU A 412 -5.46 7.95 -2.76
C GLU A 412 -4.63 9.12 -3.37
N ALA A 413 -3.60 9.61 -2.68
CA ALA A 413 -2.69 10.61 -3.20
C ALA A 413 -1.81 10.03 -4.33
N ILE A 414 -1.80 10.71 -5.48
CA ILE A 414 -0.95 10.37 -6.63
C ILE A 414 0.38 11.07 -6.44
N TRP A 415 1.45 10.28 -6.34
CA TRP A 415 2.82 10.75 -6.15
C TRP A 415 3.57 10.85 -7.47
N TYR A 416 4.46 11.85 -7.55
CA TYR A 416 5.40 12.02 -8.63
C TYR A 416 6.74 12.57 -8.08
N TYR A 417 7.82 12.28 -8.79
CA TYR A 417 9.13 12.88 -8.56
C TYR A 417 9.34 14.04 -9.52
N ASP A 418 9.88 15.15 -9.04
CA ASP A 418 10.26 16.29 -9.86
C ASP A 418 11.77 16.26 -10.10
N ASP A 419 12.17 15.78 -11.29
CA ASP A 419 13.58 15.68 -11.71
C ASP A 419 14.35 17.02 -11.69
N CYS A 420 13.65 18.16 -11.74
CA CYS A 420 14.27 19.49 -11.78
C CYS A 420 14.67 19.99 -10.39
N THR A 421 13.92 19.60 -9.36
CA THR A 421 14.15 20.02 -7.97
C THR A 421 14.65 18.90 -7.07
N GLY A 422 14.57 17.65 -7.53
CA GLY A 422 14.93 16.46 -6.77
C GLY A 422 13.95 16.11 -5.65
N ASN A 423 12.74 16.69 -5.65
CA ASN A 423 11.75 16.51 -4.59
C ASN A 423 10.59 15.62 -5.04
N TRP A 424 10.02 14.91 -4.07
CA TRP A 424 8.73 14.25 -4.24
C TRP A 424 7.58 15.25 -4.06
N SER A 425 6.48 15.00 -4.74
CA SER A 425 5.24 15.77 -4.59
C SER A 425 4.03 14.88 -4.82
N CYS A 426 2.88 15.30 -4.31
CA CYS A 426 1.62 14.61 -4.52
C CYS A 426 0.47 15.55 -4.87
N ASN A 427 -0.50 14.99 -5.57
CA ASN A 427 -1.77 15.62 -5.94
C ASN A 427 -2.84 14.51 -5.93
N TRP A 428 -4.08 14.82 -6.27
CA TRP A 428 -5.16 13.84 -6.39
C TRP A 428 -5.85 14.00 -7.74
N LEU A 429 -6.38 12.90 -8.26
CA LEU A 429 -7.34 12.99 -9.36
C LEU A 429 -8.70 13.40 -8.82
N THR A 430 -9.30 14.39 -9.46
CA THR A 430 -10.72 14.71 -9.34
C THR A 430 -11.36 14.64 -10.72
N TYR A 431 -12.67 14.84 -10.78
CA TYR A 431 -13.39 14.96 -12.04
C TYR A 431 -14.35 16.13 -11.99
N ARG A 432 -14.60 16.75 -13.14
CA ARG A 432 -15.66 17.75 -13.32
C ARG A 432 -16.61 17.26 -14.41
N PRO A 433 -17.93 17.52 -14.29
CA PRO A 433 -18.84 17.42 -15.42
C PRO A 433 -18.36 18.35 -16.54
N THR A 434 -18.51 17.92 -17.80
CA THR A 434 -18.37 18.82 -18.95
C THR A 434 -19.48 19.89 -18.92
N PRO A 435 -19.34 21.01 -19.67
CA PRO A 435 -20.36 22.07 -19.68
C PRO A 435 -21.75 21.61 -20.16
N ASP A 436 -21.79 20.59 -21.02
CA ASP A 436 -23.02 19.91 -21.47
C ASP A 436 -23.49 18.81 -20.48
N ARG A 437 -22.76 18.61 -19.39
CA ARG A 437 -22.93 17.66 -18.27
C ARG A 437 -22.96 16.17 -18.60
N LYS A 438 -23.12 15.81 -19.88
CA LYS A 438 -23.19 14.42 -20.39
C LYS A 438 -21.92 13.59 -20.19
N ASN A 439 -20.78 14.23 -19.94
CA ASN A 439 -19.50 13.57 -19.74
C ASN A 439 -18.83 14.08 -18.47
N VAL A 440 -17.82 13.34 -18.00
CA VAL A 440 -16.92 13.78 -16.94
C VAL A 440 -15.49 13.85 -17.47
N THR A 441 -14.77 14.91 -17.14
CA THR A 441 -13.34 15.05 -17.40
C THR A 441 -12.56 14.89 -16.11
N TYR A 442 -11.62 13.94 -16.11
CA TYR A 442 -10.66 13.78 -15.02
C TYR A 442 -9.56 14.84 -15.12
N ARG A 443 -9.15 15.39 -13.98
CA ARG A 443 -8.06 16.37 -13.88
C ARG A 443 -7.35 16.26 -12.54
N LEU A 444 -6.09 16.67 -12.50
CA LEU A 444 -5.41 16.95 -11.24
C LEU A 444 -6.03 18.20 -10.58
N LEU A 445 -5.89 18.30 -9.26
CA LEU A 445 -6.38 19.44 -8.48
C LEU A 445 -5.54 20.70 -8.72
N ASP A 446 -6.24 21.83 -8.82
CA ASP A 446 -5.66 23.17 -8.81
C ASP A 446 -5.36 23.64 -7.37
N ASP A 447 -5.01 24.91 -7.19
CA ASP A 447 -4.68 25.55 -5.92
C ASP A 447 -5.91 26.04 -5.12
N SER A 448 -7.13 25.89 -5.66
CA SER A 448 -8.34 26.40 -5.01
C SER A 448 -8.64 25.69 -3.67
N PHE A 449 -9.39 26.37 -2.80
CA PHE A 449 -9.83 25.78 -1.53
C PHE A 449 -10.98 24.77 -1.73
N GLU A 450 -12.00 25.15 -2.48
CA GLU A 450 -13.20 24.34 -2.69
C GLU A 450 -12.95 23.06 -3.49
N GLU A 451 -12.24 23.18 -4.61
CA GLU A 451 -12.10 22.12 -5.63
C GLU A 451 -10.63 21.77 -5.94
N GLY A 452 -9.70 22.23 -5.09
CA GLY A 452 -8.26 22.11 -5.26
C GLY A 452 -7.55 21.55 -4.02
N VAL A 453 -6.21 21.59 -4.06
CA VAL A 453 -5.32 21.01 -3.04
C VAL A 453 -5.41 21.73 -1.68
N CYS A 454 -5.74 23.03 -1.67
CA CYS A 454 -5.73 23.82 -0.44
C CYS A 454 -6.78 23.38 0.59
N GLY A 455 -7.98 22.98 0.16
CA GLY A 455 -9.01 22.47 1.07
C GLY A 455 -8.64 21.12 1.69
N ILE A 456 -7.96 20.25 0.92
CA ILE A 456 -7.44 18.97 1.42
C ILE A 456 -6.35 19.22 2.46
N ARG A 457 -5.36 20.07 2.14
CA ARG A 457 -4.28 20.43 3.07
C ARG A 457 -4.84 21.05 4.35
N PHE A 458 -5.85 21.91 4.25
CA PHE A 458 -6.53 22.47 5.42
C PHE A 458 -7.18 21.39 6.30
N PHE A 459 -7.94 20.47 5.72
CA PHE A 459 -8.56 19.37 6.48
C PHE A 459 -7.51 18.45 7.13
N LEU A 460 -6.54 17.97 6.36
CA LEU A 460 -5.48 17.08 6.87
C LEU A 460 -4.66 17.77 7.97
N ASN A 461 -4.32 19.06 7.80
CA ASN A 461 -3.58 19.83 8.82
C ASN A 461 -4.42 20.10 10.07
N THR A 462 -5.74 20.26 9.93
CA THR A 462 -6.66 20.34 11.06
C THR A 462 -6.62 19.05 11.88
N VAL A 463 -6.72 17.89 11.22
CA VAL A 463 -6.58 16.58 11.87
C VAL A 463 -5.22 16.44 12.55
N LEU A 464 -4.13 16.74 11.82
CA LEU A 464 -2.75 16.60 12.31
C LEU A 464 -2.50 17.40 13.60
N ILE A 465 -2.88 18.68 13.60
CA ILE A 465 -2.55 19.61 14.71
C ILE A 465 -3.54 19.48 15.87
N LYS A 466 -4.81 19.16 15.61
CA LYS A 466 -5.89 19.25 16.62
C LYS A 466 -6.40 17.91 17.13
N CYS A 467 -6.12 16.81 16.43
CA CYS A 467 -6.73 15.51 16.71
C CYS A 467 -5.72 14.38 16.85
N TYR A 468 -4.76 14.28 15.92
CA TYR A 468 -3.93 13.09 15.77
C TYR A 468 -2.58 13.42 15.11
N GLN A 469 -1.51 13.41 15.91
CA GLN A 469 -0.16 13.54 15.37
C GLN A 469 0.20 12.31 14.55
N SER A 470 0.61 12.51 13.30
CA SER A 470 0.91 11.44 12.36
C SER A 470 1.93 11.92 11.34
N GLU A 471 3.03 11.17 11.21
CA GLU A 471 4.05 11.38 10.19
C GLU A 471 3.47 11.27 8.78
N LEU A 472 2.52 10.35 8.56
CA LEU A 472 1.83 10.22 7.28
C LEU A 472 1.08 11.49 6.87
N LEU A 473 0.24 12.04 7.78
CA LEU A 473 -0.48 13.27 7.48
C LEU A 473 0.50 14.43 7.26
N ALA A 474 1.50 14.58 8.13
CA ALA A 474 2.53 15.61 7.98
C ALA A 474 3.26 15.52 6.63
N PHE A 475 3.66 14.30 6.24
CA PHE A 475 4.34 14.01 4.99
C PHE A 475 3.47 14.32 3.76
N VAL A 476 2.19 13.92 3.76
CA VAL A 476 1.25 14.28 2.67
C VAL A 476 1.02 15.79 2.60
N ILE A 477 0.81 16.47 3.73
CA ILE A 477 0.59 17.93 3.77
C ILE A 477 1.83 18.70 3.27
N ALA A 478 3.02 18.22 3.60
CA ALA A 478 4.30 18.82 3.21
C ALA A 478 4.57 18.67 1.71
N ASN A 479 4.12 17.59 1.07
CA ASN A 479 4.39 17.28 -0.33
C ASN A 479 3.20 17.54 -1.29
N ALA A 480 2.02 17.85 -0.77
CA ALA A 480 0.85 18.20 -1.57
C ALA A 480 1.09 19.50 -2.39
N ARG A 481 0.97 19.43 -3.72
CA ARG A 481 1.17 20.54 -4.67
C ARG A 481 0.06 20.61 -5.71
N PRO A 482 -0.43 21.81 -6.09
CA PRO A 482 -1.42 21.97 -7.15
C PRO A 482 -0.82 21.71 -8.54
N ALA A 483 -1.66 21.44 -9.52
CA ALA A 483 -1.22 21.20 -10.89
C ALA A 483 -0.67 22.48 -11.54
N GLY A 484 0.57 22.43 -12.03
CA GLY A 484 1.18 23.51 -12.81
C GLY A 484 1.87 24.63 -12.01
N SER A 485 1.95 24.55 -10.68
CA SER A 485 2.75 25.49 -9.89
C SER A 485 4.25 25.19 -10.01
N ALA A 486 5.03 26.19 -10.44
CA ALA A 486 6.47 26.21 -10.16
C ALA A 486 6.71 26.42 -8.66
N PHE A 487 7.90 26.04 -8.17
CA PHE A 487 8.22 26.03 -6.76
C PHE A 487 8.34 27.44 -6.17
N GLU A 488 7.40 27.81 -5.28
CA GLU A 488 7.57 28.90 -4.32
C GLU A 488 7.28 28.41 -2.90
N SER A 489 8.05 28.91 -1.93
CA SER A 489 8.06 28.44 -0.54
C SER A 489 6.84 28.90 0.25
N LEU A 490 6.23 27.98 1.00
CA LEU A 490 5.07 28.21 1.87
C LEU A 490 5.44 28.90 3.20
N GLU A 491 6.03 30.10 3.13
CA GLU A 491 6.11 31.00 4.28
C GLU A 491 5.00 32.06 4.20
N GLY A 492 4.17 32.17 5.26
CA GLY A 492 3.29 33.33 5.45
C GLY A 492 1.76 33.13 5.37
N LEU A 493 1.22 31.91 5.42
CA LEU A 493 -0.25 31.72 5.48
C LEU A 493 -0.83 32.04 6.87
N SER A 494 -1.28 33.28 7.06
CA SER A 494 -2.12 33.72 8.19
C SER A 494 -3.59 33.28 8.04
N GLU A 495 -4.32 33.12 9.15
CA GLU A 495 -5.73 32.69 9.18
C GLU A 495 -6.67 33.56 8.28
N PRO A 496 -7.41 32.97 7.32
CA PRO A 496 -8.40 33.69 6.51
C PRO A 496 -9.82 33.63 7.12
N VAL A 497 -10.63 34.70 6.94
CA VAL A 497 -11.91 34.92 7.66
C VAL A 497 -13.07 35.32 6.73
N TRP A 498 -13.85 34.39 6.16
CA TRP A 498 -14.97 34.69 5.20
C TRP A 498 -16.25 33.77 5.35
N LYS A 499 -17.36 33.99 4.58
CA LYS A 499 -18.77 33.47 4.78
C LYS A 499 -19.60 33.29 3.46
N LEU A 500 -20.94 33.56 3.32
CA LEU A 500 -21.77 33.36 2.07
C LEU A 500 -23.22 32.80 2.24
N LYS A 501 -23.85 32.59 1.06
CA LYS A 501 -25.17 32.06 0.64
C LYS A 501 -25.27 32.22 -0.89
N ASP A 502 -25.78 31.22 -1.63
CA ASP A 502 -25.98 31.27 -3.11
C ASP A 502 -27.33 30.63 -3.55
N PRO A 503 -28.07 31.21 -4.52
CA PRO A 503 -29.37 30.72 -5.00
C PRO A 503 -29.37 29.64 -6.10
N ASP A 504 -28.26 29.34 -6.81
CA ASP A 504 -28.25 28.22 -7.80
C ASP A 504 -28.46 26.86 -7.12
N LEU A 505 -28.13 26.80 -5.82
CA LEU A 505 -28.50 25.72 -4.90
C LEU A 505 -30.04 25.46 -4.92
N GLU A 506 -30.86 26.52 -4.99
CA GLU A 506 -32.33 26.43 -4.94
C GLU A 506 -32.94 25.80 -6.20
N GLN A 507 -32.33 26.03 -7.37
CA GLN A 507 -32.81 25.48 -8.63
C GLN A 507 -32.47 23.99 -8.75
N GLY A 508 -31.27 23.59 -8.32
CA GLY A 508 -30.87 22.17 -8.20
C GLY A 508 -31.74 21.41 -7.20
N LEU A 509 -32.12 22.05 -6.09
CA LEU A 509 -33.07 21.50 -5.12
C LEU A 509 -34.44 21.21 -5.78
N LYS A 510 -35.09 22.18 -6.44
CA LYS A 510 -36.46 22.03 -6.97
C LYS A 510 -36.64 20.90 -7.99
N VAL A 511 -35.63 20.58 -8.79
CA VAL A 511 -35.71 19.53 -9.83
C VAL A 511 -35.70 18.12 -9.23
N VAL A 512 -35.06 17.93 -8.06
CA VAL A 512 -34.94 16.61 -7.41
C VAL A 512 -36.20 16.22 -6.62
N PHE A 513 -37.02 17.19 -6.18
CA PHE A 513 -38.24 16.94 -5.37
C PHE A 513 -39.54 16.68 -6.16
N ALA A 514 -39.46 16.45 -7.47
CA ALA A 514 -40.62 16.44 -8.35
C ALA A 514 -41.39 15.09 -8.42
N LYS A 515 -41.91 14.58 -7.28
CA LYS A 515 -43.19 13.82 -7.21
C LYS A 515 -43.60 13.40 -5.78
N PRO A 516 -44.71 13.92 -5.24
CA PRO A 516 -45.39 13.36 -4.07
C PRO A 516 -46.58 12.46 -4.46
N VAL A 517 -47.00 11.58 -3.54
CA VAL A 517 -48.36 11.02 -3.53
C VAL A 517 -49.34 12.12 -3.06
N GLN A 518 -50.59 12.08 -3.53
CA GLN A 518 -51.49 13.24 -3.59
C GLN A 518 -51.98 13.81 -2.23
N SER A 519 -51.64 15.09 -1.97
CA SER A 519 -52.51 16.26 -1.62
C SER A 519 -53.58 16.20 -0.49
N PRO A 520 -54.07 17.34 0.07
CA PRO A 520 -53.62 18.75 -0.01
C PRO A 520 -53.45 19.48 1.36
N GLY A 521 -52.71 20.60 1.42
CA GLY A 521 -52.68 21.45 2.64
C GLY A 521 -51.78 22.70 2.53
N THR A 522 -52.36 23.87 2.75
CA THR A 522 -51.86 25.24 2.50
C THR A 522 -50.70 25.80 3.34
N SER A 523 -49.99 26.76 2.70
CA SER A 523 -49.46 28.05 3.23
C SER A 523 -48.07 28.18 3.87
N GLN A 524 -47.47 29.34 3.58
CA GLN A 524 -46.10 29.80 3.88
C GLN A 524 -45.91 30.24 5.35
N HIS A 525 -44.72 30.06 5.93
CA HIS A 525 -43.71 31.13 6.03
C HIS A 525 -42.44 30.76 6.85
N ASN A 526 -41.30 31.31 6.41
CA ASN A 526 -40.12 31.74 7.16
C ASN A 526 -39.54 30.84 8.28
N LEU A 527 -38.42 30.17 8.01
CA LEU A 527 -37.42 29.83 9.03
C LEU A 527 -36.00 30.15 8.56
N ASN A 528 -35.18 30.67 9.49
CA ASN A 528 -33.77 30.99 9.28
C ASN A 528 -32.94 29.70 9.18
N GLY A 529 -32.38 29.40 8.00
CA GLY A 529 -31.53 28.23 7.78
C GLY A 529 -30.04 28.56 7.78
N THR A 530 -29.30 27.92 8.69
CA THR A 530 -27.86 27.63 8.55
C THR A 530 -27.71 26.47 7.56
N VAL A 531 -26.71 26.51 6.67
CA VAL A 531 -26.56 25.52 5.58
C VAL A 531 -25.59 24.41 5.98
N PHE A 532 -25.95 23.16 5.66
CA PHE A 532 -25.21 21.93 5.96
C PHE A 532 -24.57 21.32 4.71
N ILE A 533 -23.62 20.40 4.91
CA ILE A 533 -22.79 19.80 3.87
C ILE A 533 -23.62 19.03 2.84
N SER A 534 -23.29 19.19 1.56
CA SER A 534 -23.99 18.54 0.45
C SER A 534 -23.54 17.10 0.21
N SER A 535 -24.35 16.15 0.65
CA SER A 535 -24.61 14.94 -0.14
C SER A 535 -26.13 14.70 -0.17
N LYS A 536 -26.67 14.16 -1.27
CA LYS A 536 -28.13 13.97 -1.44
C LYS A 536 -28.74 13.12 -0.32
N GLU A 537 -27.94 12.21 0.23
CA GLU A 537 -28.34 11.20 1.21
C GLU A 537 -28.45 11.75 2.64
N VAL A 538 -27.74 12.85 2.96
CA VAL A 538 -28.01 13.66 4.16
C VAL A 538 -29.45 14.17 4.14
N LYS A 539 -29.95 14.52 2.95
CA LYS A 539 -31.28 15.10 2.79
C LYS A 539 -32.39 14.06 2.63
N ASP A 540 -32.13 12.90 2.04
CA ASP A 540 -33.06 11.76 2.07
C ASP A 540 -33.44 11.33 3.50
N VAL A 541 -32.49 11.42 4.44
CA VAL A 541 -32.71 11.12 5.87
C VAL A 541 -33.47 12.25 6.58
N GLN A 542 -33.30 13.50 6.17
CA GLN A 542 -34.01 14.66 6.71
C GLN A 542 -35.45 14.80 6.16
N ASP A 543 -35.69 14.58 4.87
CA ASP A 543 -37.00 14.81 4.24
C ASP A 543 -38.03 13.72 4.55
N GLY A 544 -37.62 12.60 5.17
CA GLY A 544 -38.51 11.56 5.69
C GLY A 544 -39.14 11.87 7.06
N LEU A 545 -38.65 12.90 7.78
CA LEU A 545 -39.09 13.24 9.13
C LEU A 545 -39.23 14.76 9.28
N SER A 546 -40.46 15.21 9.54
CA SER A 546 -40.83 16.63 9.58
C SER A 546 -40.34 17.35 10.84
N GLU A 547 -39.03 17.52 10.98
CA GLU A 547 -38.31 18.55 11.77
C GLU A 547 -36.80 18.32 11.60
N GLY A 548 -36.01 19.38 11.40
CA GLY A 548 -34.60 19.27 11.03
C GLY A 548 -33.77 18.45 12.01
N LEU A 549 -33.16 17.37 11.53
CA LEU A 549 -32.38 16.46 12.37
C LEU A 549 -31.10 17.13 12.91
N PRO A 550 -30.73 16.89 14.19
CA PRO A 550 -29.41 17.25 14.71
C PRO A 550 -28.28 16.62 13.89
N ASP A 551 -27.14 17.32 13.83
CA ASP A 551 -25.94 16.86 13.12
C ASP A 551 -25.49 15.46 13.54
N GLU A 552 -25.61 15.13 14.83
CA GLU A 552 -25.30 13.80 15.34
C GLU A 552 -26.05 12.70 14.59
N LYS A 553 -27.35 12.89 14.30
CA LYS A 553 -28.16 11.87 13.60
C LYS A 553 -27.78 11.73 12.12
N VAL A 554 -27.36 12.82 11.49
CA VAL A 554 -26.88 12.80 10.10
C VAL A 554 -25.52 12.09 10.04
N ALA A 555 -24.61 12.43 10.97
CA ALA A 555 -23.31 11.79 11.09
C ALA A 555 -23.43 10.29 11.44
N ASP A 556 -24.35 9.91 12.34
CA ASP A 556 -24.66 8.52 12.68
C ASP A 556 -25.15 7.75 11.43
N ALA A 557 -26.09 8.31 10.68
CA ALA A 557 -26.61 7.69 9.45
C ALA A 557 -25.53 7.52 8.36
N LEU A 558 -24.63 8.49 8.22
CA LEU A 558 -23.49 8.39 7.30
C LEU A 558 -22.48 7.32 7.77
N ILE A 559 -22.16 7.27 9.06
CA ILE A 559 -21.31 6.23 9.64
C ILE A 559 -21.94 4.84 9.42
N GLU A 560 -23.21 4.68 9.74
CA GLU A 560 -23.92 3.39 9.61
C GLU A 560 -24.01 2.94 8.15
N ARG A 561 -24.47 3.80 7.23
CA ARG A 561 -24.73 3.45 5.82
C ARG A 561 -23.44 3.30 4.98
N TYR A 562 -22.38 4.03 5.34
CA TYR A 562 -21.12 4.06 4.59
C TYR A 562 -19.96 3.43 5.33
N LEU A 563 -19.48 4.08 6.39
CA LEU A 563 -18.17 3.78 6.98
C LEU A 563 -18.14 2.43 7.72
N ASN A 564 -19.17 2.10 8.48
CA ASN A 564 -19.30 0.80 9.15
C ASN A 564 -19.50 -0.36 8.18
N GLN A 565 -19.97 -0.06 6.97
CA GLN A 565 -20.31 -1.04 5.95
C GLN A 565 -19.38 -0.96 4.73
N GLY A 566 -18.23 -0.29 4.86
CA GLY A 566 -17.19 -0.18 3.85
C GLY A 566 -17.63 0.33 2.49
N ARG A 567 -18.71 1.13 2.37
CA ARG A 567 -19.12 1.73 1.09
C ARG A 567 -18.33 3.00 0.81
N PRO A 568 -17.96 3.26 -0.46
CA PRO A 568 -17.54 4.59 -0.91
C PRO A 568 -18.59 5.63 -0.56
N LEU A 569 -18.16 6.77 -0.04
CA LEU A 569 -19.02 7.89 0.32
C LEU A 569 -19.54 8.57 -0.96
N GLY A 570 -20.86 8.67 -1.09
CA GLY A 570 -21.50 9.29 -2.25
C GLY A 570 -21.18 10.79 -2.34
N ASN A 571 -20.68 11.21 -3.50
CA ASN A 571 -20.20 12.58 -3.73
C ASN A 571 -21.20 13.52 -4.44
N GLY A 572 -22.39 13.01 -4.80
CA GLY A 572 -23.46 13.80 -5.39
C GLY A 572 -23.28 14.25 -6.85
N TYR A 573 -22.25 13.77 -7.57
CA TYR A 573 -22.00 14.10 -8.97
C TYR A 573 -22.42 12.97 -9.93
N GLY A 574 -23.27 13.27 -10.91
CA GLY A 574 -23.58 12.37 -12.04
C GLY A 574 -24.94 12.67 -12.69
N GLU A 575 -25.05 12.47 -14.01
CA GLU A 575 -26.31 12.68 -14.75
C GLU A 575 -27.21 11.44 -14.76
N SER A 576 -27.89 11.19 -13.63
CA SER A 576 -29.21 10.54 -13.53
C SER A 576 -29.50 10.16 -12.08
N GLU A 577 -28.51 9.58 -11.41
CA GLU A 577 -28.59 9.02 -10.07
C GLU A 577 -27.35 9.41 -9.23
N PRO A 578 -27.13 10.71 -8.94
CA PRO A 578 -25.95 11.22 -8.22
C PRO A 578 -25.72 10.61 -6.82
N GLU A 579 -26.78 10.10 -6.19
CA GLU A 579 -26.75 9.28 -4.96
C GLU A 579 -26.10 7.90 -5.12
N ARG A 580 -25.77 7.50 -6.36
CA ARG A 580 -25.12 6.21 -6.65
C ARG A 580 -23.67 6.35 -7.11
N SER A 581 -23.22 7.58 -7.41
CA SER A 581 -21.83 7.88 -7.74
C SER A 581 -20.93 7.53 -6.56
N ASP A 582 -20.13 6.49 -6.74
CA ASP A 582 -19.07 6.08 -5.84
C ASP A 582 -17.71 6.68 -6.20
N LEU A 583 -17.61 7.41 -7.32
CA LEU A 583 -16.37 8.00 -7.82
C LEU A 583 -15.61 8.77 -6.72
N PHE A 584 -14.30 8.63 -6.71
CA PHE A 584 -13.47 9.33 -5.73
C PHE A 584 -13.49 10.84 -5.97
N CYS A 585 -13.93 11.60 -4.95
CA CYS A 585 -13.91 13.05 -4.93
C CYS A 585 -13.13 13.52 -3.69
N PRO A 586 -11.90 14.01 -3.84
CA PRO A 586 -11.04 14.35 -2.69
C PRO A 586 -11.35 15.73 -2.09
N ASN A 587 -12.01 16.61 -2.84
CA ASN A 587 -12.04 18.05 -2.57
C ASN A 587 -12.88 18.45 -1.33
N PHE A 588 -12.85 19.73 -0.99
CA PHE A 588 -13.53 20.24 0.22
C PHE A 588 -15.01 20.56 -0.01
N ARG A 589 -15.41 20.95 -1.22
CA ARG A 589 -16.78 21.41 -1.50
C ARG A 589 -17.80 20.28 -1.59
N PHE A 590 -17.43 19.20 -2.27
CA PHE A 590 -18.32 18.07 -2.62
C PHE A 590 -17.67 16.71 -2.33
N GLY A 591 -16.52 16.72 -1.65
CA GLY A 591 -15.67 15.55 -1.51
C GLY A 591 -15.33 15.21 -0.07
N LEU A 592 -14.43 14.24 0.04
CA LEU A 592 -13.98 13.65 1.29
C LEU A 592 -13.43 14.69 2.28
N ALA A 593 -12.64 15.68 1.85
CA ALA A 593 -12.06 16.64 2.79
C ALA A 593 -13.12 17.49 3.53
N GLY A 594 -14.21 17.87 2.85
CA GLY A 594 -15.32 18.60 3.46
C GLY A 594 -16.13 17.75 4.44
N LEU A 595 -16.39 16.50 4.05
CA LEU A 595 -17.11 15.55 4.89
C LEU A 595 -16.28 15.09 6.11
N GLY A 596 -14.97 14.94 5.95
CA GLY A 596 -14.05 14.72 7.08
C GLY A 596 -14.09 15.89 8.06
N TYR A 597 -14.08 17.13 7.56
CA TYR A 597 -14.23 18.31 8.41
C TYR A 597 -15.61 18.40 9.08
N TYR A 598 -16.68 17.97 8.40
CA TYR A 598 -18.00 17.85 9.02
C TYR A 598 -17.99 16.94 10.24
N PHE A 599 -17.40 15.76 10.15
CA PHE A 599 -17.28 14.87 11.30
C PHE A 599 -16.46 15.47 12.46
N LEU A 600 -15.46 16.31 12.18
CA LEU A 600 -14.78 17.10 13.23
C LEU A 600 -15.73 18.14 13.85
N HIS A 601 -16.58 18.81 13.06
CA HIS A 601 -17.60 19.73 13.56
C HIS A 601 -18.61 19.03 14.49
N VAL A 602 -19.12 17.85 14.11
CA VAL A 602 -20.05 17.09 14.97
C VAL A 602 -19.36 16.59 16.24
N TYR A 603 -18.08 16.22 16.16
CA TYR A 603 -17.26 15.85 17.30
C TYR A 603 -17.13 17.00 18.33
N ASP A 604 -16.57 18.14 17.93
CA ASP A 604 -16.49 19.35 18.77
C ASP A 604 -16.86 20.62 17.98
N PRO A 605 -18.13 21.07 18.04
CA PRO A 605 -18.60 22.25 17.31
C PRO A 605 -18.12 23.57 17.92
N ARG A 606 -17.44 23.55 19.07
CA ARG A 606 -16.80 24.73 19.67
C ARG A 606 -15.40 24.92 19.11
N GLN A 607 -14.68 23.83 18.91
CA GLN A 607 -13.32 23.80 18.36
C GLN A 607 -13.31 23.93 16.84
N PHE A 608 -14.17 23.17 16.15
CA PHE A 608 -14.29 23.16 14.70
C PHE A 608 -15.60 23.85 14.32
N LYS A 609 -15.54 25.01 13.68
CA LYS A 609 -16.71 25.83 13.35
C LYS A 609 -17.21 25.50 11.93
N PRO A 610 -18.52 25.63 11.63
CA PRO A 610 -19.02 25.42 10.28
C PRO A 610 -18.29 26.33 9.27
N ILE A 611 -17.72 25.72 8.24
CA ILE A 611 -17.08 26.45 7.15
C ILE A 611 -18.13 26.76 6.10
N ASP A 612 -18.17 28.03 5.71
CA ASP A 612 -19.14 28.58 4.79
C ASP A 612 -18.45 28.91 3.47
N LEU A 613 -18.73 28.08 2.48
CA LEU A 613 -18.04 28.06 1.19
C LEU A 613 -18.62 29.03 0.15
N SER A 614 -19.48 29.97 0.56
CA SER A 614 -20.34 30.67 -0.41
C SER A 614 -20.01 32.16 -0.67
N LYS A 615 -18.88 32.71 -0.18
CA LYS A 615 -18.26 33.97 -0.66
C LYS A 615 -17.15 33.62 -1.64
N GLN A 616 -17.48 33.62 -2.92
CA GLN A 616 -16.58 34.09 -3.97
C GLN A 616 -17.33 35.14 -4.80
#